data_AF-A0A1I7VPE2-F1
#
_entry.id   AF-A0A1I7VPE2-F1
#
_cell.length_a   1.000
_cell.length_b   1.000
_cell.length_c   1.000
_cell.angle_alpha   90.00
_cell.angle_beta   90.00
_cell.angle_gamma   90.00
#
_symmetry.space_group_name_H-M   'P 1'
#
loop_
_entity.id
_entity.type
_entity.pdbx_description
1 polymer ?
#
loop_
_entity_poly.entity_id
_entity_poly.type
_entity_poly.pdbx_seq_one_letter_code
_entity_poly.pdbx_strand_id
1 'polypeptide(L)'
;MYQKTLLLTTVTALHVAAHKFGYGKEDGPSKWRGVCQTGKRQSPVDIRAFEIEVAPLDPLLFLNYELTGHIHLANNGHTGALGRTKENVAMRNVKKIEKTAAAAAASAAAAAAALPYAHYTGALCRLSVPKEGLSYCILELRDVIGSGFETWGQERPHISGGGLNGTYQLSQFHFHWSQQNDTGSEHTIASLHYPGELHLVHIKKDPSPEEVNTIAVVAVFIRLDDHVGSLHSLKPYIQNIRMPKTELVVPGFSVNSLLPEHRENFYRYEGSLTTPGCDEAVVWTLMADPIMATPSQIRAFREVQFASGNPGHNWRPTQPLNGRKILFRPTITLRRTSGVFC
;
A
#
# COMPACT_ATOMS: atom_id res chain seq x y z
N MET A 1 33.02 43.43 -38.96
CA MET A 1 32.32 42.14 -39.06
C MET A 1 32.16 41.58 -37.65
N TYR A 2 30.97 41.73 -37.05
CA TYR A 2 30.68 41.19 -35.72
C TYR A 2 30.32 39.71 -35.83
N GLN A 3 31.20 38.83 -35.36
CA GLN A 3 30.92 37.40 -35.25
C GLN A 3 30.04 37.18 -34.02
N LYS A 4 28.77 36.81 -34.24
CA LYS A 4 27.87 36.35 -33.19
C LYS A 4 28.30 34.94 -32.76
N THR A 5 28.89 34.82 -31.57
CA THR A 5 29.14 33.53 -30.93
C THR A 5 27.81 32.97 -30.44
N LEU A 6 27.31 31.92 -31.10
CA LEU A 6 26.12 31.17 -30.71
C LEU A 6 26.47 30.32 -29.48
N LEU A 7 26.01 30.70 -28.28
CA LEU A 7 26.07 29.83 -27.10
C LEU A 7 25.08 28.68 -27.30
N LEU A 8 25.57 27.49 -27.61
CA LEU A 8 24.80 26.25 -27.53
C LEU A 8 24.60 25.93 -26.04
N THR A 9 23.45 26.31 -25.46
CA THR A 9 23.03 25.79 -24.16
C THR A 9 22.61 24.33 -24.35
N THR A 10 23.49 23.40 -24.01
CA THR A 10 23.14 21.99 -23.88
C THR A 10 22.17 21.83 -22.73
N VAL A 11 20.90 21.58 -23.04
CA VAL A 11 19.92 21.11 -22.05
C VAL A 11 20.33 19.68 -21.71
N THR A 12 21.13 19.51 -20.67
CA THR A 12 21.34 18.20 -20.05
C THR A 12 20.01 17.77 -19.44
N ALA A 13 19.31 16.86 -20.12
CA ALA A 13 18.19 16.16 -19.52
C ALA A 13 18.70 15.44 -18.27
N LEU A 14 18.31 15.94 -17.09
CA LEU A 14 18.47 15.23 -15.82
C LEU A 14 17.73 13.89 -15.96
N HIS A 15 18.49 12.84 -16.25
CA HIS A 15 18.02 11.48 -16.08
C HIS A 15 17.80 11.28 -14.58
N VAL A 16 16.56 11.37 -14.12
CA VAL A 16 16.17 10.81 -12.84
C VAL A 16 16.26 9.30 -13.00
N ALA A 17 17.41 8.73 -12.64
CA ALA A 17 17.57 7.30 -12.57
C ALA A 17 16.54 6.77 -11.57
N ALA A 18 15.60 5.94 -12.03
CA ALA A 18 14.71 5.22 -11.14
C ALA A 18 15.59 4.40 -10.18
N HIS A 19 15.56 4.77 -8.90
CA HIS A 19 16.41 4.17 -7.90
C HIS A 19 16.02 2.69 -7.74
N LYS A 20 16.96 1.79 -8.05
CA LYS A 20 16.82 0.37 -7.72
C LYS A 20 16.77 0.24 -6.19
N PHE A 21 15.65 -0.22 -5.65
CA PHE A 21 15.49 -0.53 -4.24
C PHE A 21 15.34 -2.03 -4.04
N GLY A 22 15.49 -2.53 -2.82
CA GLY A 22 15.23 -3.91 -2.43
C GLY A 22 15.25 -4.08 -0.92
N TYR A 23 15.61 -5.27 -0.48
CA TYR A 23 15.76 -5.65 0.93
C TYR A 23 17.14 -6.24 1.24
N GLY A 24 18.07 -6.19 0.27
CA GLY A 24 19.43 -6.65 0.46
C GLY A 24 20.30 -5.61 1.15
N LYS A 25 21.57 -5.97 1.42
CA LYS A 25 22.53 -5.09 2.08
C LYS A 25 22.77 -3.76 1.35
N GLU A 26 22.73 -3.78 0.01
CA GLU A 26 23.08 -2.64 -0.84
C GLU A 26 21.87 -1.82 -1.32
N ASP A 27 20.66 -2.39 -1.28
CA ASP A 27 19.43 -1.75 -1.77
C ASP A 27 18.28 -1.72 -0.75
N GLY A 28 18.54 -2.19 0.48
CA GLY A 28 17.59 -2.33 1.58
C GLY A 28 17.07 -1.03 2.19
N PRO A 29 16.13 -1.11 3.15
CA PRO A 29 15.50 0.04 3.81
C PRO A 29 16.46 1.11 4.33
N SER A 30 17.63 0.73 4.84
CA SER A 30 18.66 1.66 5.33
C SER A 30 19.26 2.55 4.23
N LYS A 31 19.06 2.20 2.96
CA LYS A 31 19.57 2.90 1.77
C LYS A 31 18.49 3.72 1.06
N TRP A 32 17.22 3.53 1.40
CA TRP A 32 16.13 4.27 0.79
C TRP A 32 16.26 5.76 1.13
N ARG A 33 16.08 6.64 0.15
CA ARG A 33 16.34 8.09 0.24
C ARG A 33 15.04 8.89 0.29
N GLY A 34 15.16 10.20 0.48
CA GLY A 34 14.03 11.13 0.41
C GLY A 34 13.16 11.06 1.66
N VAL A 35 11.83 11.07 1.46
CA VAL A 35 10.84 11.07 2.55
C VAL A 35 10.99 9.85 3.46
N CYS A 36 11.52 8.74 2.94
CA CYS A 36 11.86 7.56 3.75
C CYS A 36 12.80 7.85 4.93
N GLN A 37 13.65 8.87 4.83
CA GLN A 37 14.62 9.26 5.87
C GLN A 37 14.19 10.51 6.66
N THR A 38 13.48 11.42 6.00
CA THR A 38 13.16 12.75 6.56
C THR A 38 11.73 12.86 7.08
N GLY A 39 10.85 11.93 6.68
CA GLY A 39 9.45 11.91 7.10
C GLY A 39 9.29 11.72 8.61
N LYS A 40 8.27 12.36 9.17
CA LYS A 40 7.93 12.27 10.60
C LYS A 40 6.79 11.31 10.89
N ARG A 41 5.98 10.97 9.88
CA ARG A 41 4.86 10.02 9.97
C ARG A 41 5.16 8.74 9.19
N GLN A 42 6.38 8.22 9.33
CA GLN A 42 6.80 6.99 8.65
C GLN A 42 6.19 5.73 9.29
N SER A 43 6.03 4.69 8.47
CA SER A 43 5.55 3.36 8.84
C SER A 43 6.56 2.28 8.39
N PRO A 44 6.54 1.07 8.98
CA PRO A 44 5.66 0.60 10.06
C PRO A 44 6.06 1.18 11.42
N VAL A 45 5.29 0.92 12.47
CA VAL A 45 5.58 1.34 13.86
C VAL A 45 5.46 0.16 14.82
N ASP A 46 6.10 0.29 16.00
CA ASP A 46 5.87 -0.63 17.12
C ASP A 46 4.64 -0.17 17.91
N ILE A 47 3.69 -1.08 18.13
CA ILE A 47 2.48 -0.84 18.89
C ILE A 47 2.76 -1.11 20.37
N ARG A 48 2.90 -0.04 21.16
CA ARG A 48 3.21 -0.12 22.60
C ARG A 48 2.06 0.40 23.45
N ALA A 49 1.80 -0.27 24.56
CA ALA A 49 0.68 0.02 25.46
C ALA A 49 0.55 1.50 25.87
N PHE A 50 1.67 2.18 26.15
CA PHE A 50 1.69 3.57 26.60
C PHE A 50 1.49 4.61 25.47
N GLU A 51 1.52 4.17 24.20
CA GLU A 51 1.28 5.01 23.02
C GLU A 51 -0.17 4.89 22.52
N ILE A 52 -0.93 3.96 23.10
CA ILE A 52 -2.31 3.67 22.74
C ILE A 52 -3.26 4.62 23.46
N GLU A 53 -4.21 5.15 22.70
CA GLU A 53 -5.36 5.90 23.19
C GLU A 53 -6.65 5.18 22.80
N VAL A 54 -7.46 4.78 23.79
CA VAL A 54 -8.75 4.15 23.52
C VAL A 54 -9.70 5.20 22.94
N ALA A 55 -10.21 4.95 21.74
CA ALA A 55 -11.08 5.88 21.02
C ALA A 55 -12.43 5.23 20.69
N PRO A 56 -13.55 5.97 20.81
CA PRO A 56 -14.88 5.48 20.47
C PRO A 56 -15.11 5.53 18.94
N LEU A 57 -14.30 4.77 18.19
CA LEU A 57 -14.46 4.69 16.74
C LEU A 57 -15.66 3.79 16.40
N ASP A 58 -16.44 4.20 15.40
CA ASP A 58 -17.45 3.34 14.79
C ASP A 58 -16.83 2.03 14.27
N PRO A 59 -17.62 0.96 14.04
CA PRO A 59 -17.12 -0.22 13.35
C PRO A 59 -16.48 0.12 12.00
N LEU A 60 -15.39 -0.57 11.65
CA LEU A 60 -14.90 -0.56 10.28
C LEU A 60 -15.77 -1.52 9.46
N LEU A 61 -16.38 -1.00 8.39
CA LEU A 61 -17.24 -1.76 7.51
C LEU A 61 -16.42 -2.33 6.37
N PHE A 62 -16.52 -3.64 6.17
CA PHE A 62 -15.96 -4.36 5.02
C PHE A 62 -17.13 -4.73 4.09
N LEU A 63 -17.23 -4.05 2.95
CA LEU A 63 -18.35 -4.17 2.02
C LEU A 63 -17.90 -4.93 0.78
N ASN A 64 -18.73 -5.87 0.29
CA ASN A 64 -18.48 -6.74 -0.85
C ASN A 64 -17.27 -7.67 -0.70
N TYR A 65 -16.76 -7.87 0.51
CA TYR A 65 -15.60 -8.72 0.77
C TYR A 65 -15.92 -10.22 0.61
N GLU A 66 -17.17 -10.58 0.90
CA GLU A 66 -17.78 -11.89 0.76
C GLU A 66 -18.03 -12.30 -0.70
N LEU A 67 -18.08 -11.34 -1.62
CA LEU A 67 -18.22 -11.63 -3.05
C LEU A 67 -16.96 -12.32 -3.59
N THR A 68 -17.17 -13.10 -4.64
CA THR A 68 -16.10 -13.86 -5.30
C THR A 68 -15.88 -13.35 -6.71
N GLY A 69 -14.63 -13.22 -7.12
CA GLY A 69 -14.28 -12.86 -8.48
C GLY A 69 -12.89 -13.36 -8.88
N HIS A 70 -12.50 -13.07 -10.11
CA HIS A 70 -11.16 -13.37 -10.58
C HIS A 70 -10.17 -12.32 -10.06
N ILE A 71 -9.02 -12.77 -9.56
CA ILE A 71 -7.90 -11.87 -9.26
C ILE A 71 -6.68 -12.29 -10.07
N HIS A 72 -5.78 -11.34 -10.30
CA HIS A 72 -4.44 -11.59 -10.81
C HIS A 72 -3.50 -11.76 -9.61
N LEU A 73 -2.79 -12.89 -9.56
CA LEU A 73 -1.75 -13.13 -8.56
C LEU A 73 -0.40 -13.11 -9.25
N ALA A 74 0.51 -12.26 -8.78
CA ALA A 74 1.83 -12.08 -9.38
C ALA A 74 2.94 -12.11 -8.33
N ASN A 75 4.09 -12.65 -8.73
CA ASN A 75 5.38 -12.35 -8.12
C ASN A 75 6.07 -11.34 -9.03
N ASN A 76 6.00 -10.06 -8.66
CA ASN A 76 6.48 -9.01 -9.54
C ASN A 76 8.01 -8.81 -9.47
N GLY A 77 8.67 -9.26 -8.40
CA GLY A 77 10.12 -9.50 -8.34
C GLY A 77 11.06 -8.40 -8.87
N HIS A 78 10.68 -7.12 -8.95
CA HIS A 78 11.33 -6.20 -9.90
C HIS A 78 12.74 -5.72 -9.53
N THR A 79 13.76 -6.19 -10.26
CA THR A 79 14.96 -5.40 -10.61
C THR A 79 14.74 -4.73 -11.98
N GLY A 80 14.67 -3.40 -12.02
CA GLY A 80 14.72 -2.62 -13.27
C GLY A 80 14.02 -1.27 -13.15
N ALA A 81 14.75 -0.20 -13.40
CA ALA A 81 14.20 1.13 -13.66
C ALA A 81 13.02 1.03 -14.64
N LEU A 82 11.94 1.77 -14.41
CA LEU A 82 10.81 1.81 -15.31
C LEU A 82 11.21 2.46 -16.64
N GLY A 83 11.79 1.65 -17.54
CA GLY A 83 11.86 1.93 -18.95
C GLY A 83 10.46 1.69 -19.52
N ARG A 84 9.83 2.79 -20.01
CA ARG A 84 8.57 2.79 -20.77
C ARG A 84 8.48 1.56 -21.66
N THR A 85 7.68 0.56 -21.28
CA THR A 85 7.37 -0.55 -22.18
C THR A 85 5.90 -0.93 -22.06
N LYS A 86 5.16 -0.48 -23.10
CA LYS A 86 3.93 -1.01 -23.69
C LYS A 86 2.67 -1.10 -22.80
N GLU A 87 1.95 0.03 -22.81
CA GLU A 87 0.49 0.17 -22.91
C GLU A 87 -0.37 -1.03 -22.43
N ASN A 88 -0.75 -1.00 -21.15
CA ASN A 88 -1.82 -1.83 -20.60
C ASN A 88 -3.17 -1.51 -21.27
N VAL A 89 -3.92 -2.57 -21.60
CA VAL A 89 -5.22 -2.57 -22.28
C VAL A 89 -6.28 -1.72 -21.56
N ALA A 90 -6.12 -1.46 -20.26
CA ALA A 90 -6.94 -0.54 -19.47
C ALA A 90 -6.93 0.93 -19.98
N MET A 91 -5.87 1.36 -20.67
CA MET A 91 -5.71 2.72 -21.20
C MET A 91 -6.47 2.99 -22.52
N ARG A 92 -6.98 1.95 -23.21
CA ARG A 92 -7.71 2.12 -24.50
C ARG A 92 -9.07 2.81 -24.33
N ASN A 93 -9.73 2.62 -23.19
CA ASN A 93 -11.04 3.21 -22.93
C ASN A 93 -10.96 4.65 -22.41
N VAL A 94 -9.81 5.05 -21.83
CA VAL A 94 -9.56 6.41 -21.31
C VAL A 94 -9.23 7.38 -22.45
N LYS A 95 -8.38 6.99 -23.41
CA LYS A 95 -8.04 7.82 -24.59
C LYS A 95 -9.26 8.15 -25.48
N LYS A 96 -10.31 7.32 -25.45
CA LYS A 96 -11.55 7.57 -26.23
C LYS A 96 -12.38 8.71 -25.62
N ILE A 97 -12.24 8.97 -24.32
CA ILE A 97 -12.94 10.04 -23.59
C ILE A 97 -12.19 11.37 -23.70
N GLU A 98 -10.85 11.35 -23.78
CA GLU A 98 -10.02 12.56 -23.94
C GLU A 98 -10.20 13.24 -25.31
N LYS A 99 -10.42 12.46 -26.38
CA LYS A 99 -10.65 13.02 -27.73
C LYS A 99 -11.95 13.82 -27.85
N THR A 100 -12.93 13.55 -26.99
CA THR A 100 -14.19 14.31 -26.92
C THR A 100 -14.12 15.53 -25.99
N ALA A 101 -13.20 15.55 -25.01
CA ALA A 101 -13.04 16.67 -24.08
C ALA A 101 -12.05 17.75 -24.57
N ALA A 102 -11.01 17.36 -25.33
CA ALA A 102 -10.03 18.29 -25.89
C ALA A 102 -10.60 19.23 -26.98
N ALA A 103 -11.74 18.88 -27.58
CA ALA A 103 -12.45 19.76 -28.52
C ALA A 103 -13.23 20.90 -27.84
N ALA A 104 -13.48 20.82 -26.52
CA ALA A 104 -14.28 21.80 -25.78
C ALA A 104 -13.44 22.84 -25.02
N ALA A 105 -12.13 22.61 -24.81
CA ALA A 105 -11.28 23.46 -23.96
C ALA A 105 -10.35 24.43 -24.71
N ALA A 106 -10.39 24.48 -26.05
CA ALA A 106 -9.51 25.31 -26.87
C ALA A 106 -9.98 26.77 -27.08
N SER A 107 -10.89 27.30 -26.25
CA SER A 107 -11.41 28.67 -26.41
C SER A 107 -11.22 29.61 -25.21
N ALA A 108 -10.36 29.30 -24.23
CA ALA A 108 -10.14 30.20 -23.10
C ALA A 108 -8.68 30.29 -22.65
N ALA A 109 -8.21 31.54 -22.58
CA ALA A 109 -7.04 32.04 -21.86
C ALA A 109 -5.66 31.87 -22.51
N ALA A 110 -5.40 32.74 -23.50
CA ALA A 110 -4.09 33.35 -23.68
C ALA A 110 -4.03 34.64 -22.83
N ALA A 111 -3.26 34.67 -21.74
CA ALA A 111 -2.67 35.88 -21.16
C ALA A 111 -1.72 35.56 -20.00
N ALA A 112 -0.66 36.36 -19.90
CA ALA A 112 0.28 36.55 -18.79
C ALA A 112 1.57 35.72 -18.78
N ALA A 113 2.58 36.28 -19.47
CA ALA A 113 4.00 36.09 -19.21
C ALA A 113 4.47 37.01 -18.06
N ALA A 114 5.37 36.52 -17.19
CA ALA A 114 6.53 37.23 -16.62
C ALA A 114 7.15 36.44 -15.43
N LEU A 115 8.46 36.18 -15.48
CA LEU A 115 9.34 35.82 -14.35
C LEU A 115 10.07 37.12 -13.88
N PRO A 116 10.55 37.29 -12.62
CA PRO A 116 11.81 36.64 -12.18
C PRO A 116 12.02 36.33 -10.66
N TYR A 117 12.89 35.34 -10.40
CA TYR A 117 13.81 35.07 -9.27
C TYR A 117 13.46 35.48 -7.81
N ALA A 118 13.33 34.49 -6.91
CA ALA A 118 14.23 34.22 -5.76
C ALA A 118 13.65 33.19 -4.74
N HIS A 119 14.49 32.22 -4.38
CA HIS A 119 14.56 31.42 -3.13
C HIS A 119 13.28 31.02 -2.37
N TYR A 120 12.91 29.74 -2.46
CA TYR A 120 12.44 28.94 -1.30
C TYR A 120 12.70 27.45 -1.60
N THR A 121 13.58 26.81 -0.83
CA THR A 121 13.77 25.35 -0.81
C THR A 121 12.73 24.74 0.12
N GLY A 122 11.70 24.14 -0.47
CA GLY A 122 10.67 23.40 0.25
C GLY A 122 9.34 23.47 -0.48
N ALA A 123 8.72 22.30 -0.68
CA ALA A 123 7.43 22.09 -1.33
C ALA A 123 7.40 22.21 -2.87
N LEU A 124 7.21 21.07 -3.55
CA LEU A 124 6.35 20.94 -4.73
C LEU A 124 5.94 19.46 -4.86
N CYS A 125 5.13 19.00 -3.91
CA CYS A 125 4.17 17.89 -4.12
C CYS A 125 2.74 18.46 -4.10
N ARG A 126 2.60 19.69 -4.58
CA ARG A 126 1.34 20.40 -4.84
C ARG A 126 1.54 21.18 -6.11
N LEU A 127 1.07 20.61 -7.21
CA LEU A 127 0.63 21.22 -8.47
C LEU A 127 0.79 20.15 -9.55
N SER A 128 -0.35 19.65 -10.04
CA SER A 128 -0.46 18.98 -11.34
C SER A 128 0.13 17.57 -11.46
N VAL A 129 -0.07 16.69 -10.48
CA VAL A 129 0.06 15.24 -10.73
C VAL A 129 -1.27 14.76 -11.29
N PRO A 130 -1.37 14.39 -12.59
CA PRO A 130 -2.57 13.70 -13.07
C PRO A 130 -2.72 12.40 -12.28
N LYS A 131 -3.97 11.93 -12.12
CA LYS A 131 -4.40 10.75 -11.34
C LYS A 131 -3.54 9.47 -11.48
N GLU A 132 -2.65 9.42 -12.46
CA GLU A 132 -1.71 8.34 -12.76
C GLU A 132 -0.52 8.22 -11.78
N GLY A 133 -0.08 9.30 -11.12
CA GLY A 133 1.16 9.27 -10.31
C GLY A 133 1.07 8.50 -8.98
N LEU A 134 -0.06 8.60 -8.28
CA LEU A 134 -0.32 7.83 -7.04
C LEU A 134 -0.58 6.35 -7.32
N SER A 135 -1.15 6.04 -8.49
CA SER A 135 -1.33 4.66 -8.95
C SER A 135 0.03 3.98 -9.17
N TYR A 136 1.03 4.71 -9.69
CA TYR A 136 2.35 4.15 -9.98
C TYR A 136 3.15 3.73 -8.73
N CYS A 137 3.10 4.49 -7.63
CA CYS A 137 3.91 4.15 -6.43
C CYS A 137 3.38 2.93 -5.66
N ILE A 138 2.07 2.63 -5.77
CA ILE A 138 1.42 1.51 -5.07
C ILE A 138 1.56 0.18 -5.82
N LEU A 139 1.95 0.24 -7.11
CA LEU A 139 2.09 -0.91 -8.00
C LEU A 139 3.53 -1.47 -8.07
N GLU A 140 4.50 -0.83 -7.41
CA GLU A 140 5.93 -1.19 -7.48
C GLU A 140 6.46 -1.96 -6.27
N LEU A 141 5.61 -2.68 -5.55
CA LEU A 141 6.05 -3.53 -4.43
C LEU A 141 6.95 -4.69 -4.92
N ARG A 142 7.70 -5.36 -4.06
CA ARG A 142 8.51 -6.55 -4.45
C ARG A 142 7.97 -7.76 -3.72
N ASP A 143 6.78 -8.21 -4.11
CA ASP A 143 5.98 -9.11 -3.27
C ASP A 143 5.16 -10.11 -4.09
N VAL A 144 4.55 -11.05 -3.35
CA VAL A 144 3.36 -11.76 -3.80
C VAL A 144 2.19 -10.80 -3.71
N ILE A 145 1.62 -10.43 -4.85
CA ILE A 145 0.57 -9.40 -4.96
C ILE A 145 -0.67 -9.99 -5.60
N GLY A 146 -1.83 -9.75 -4.98
CA GLY A 146 -3.13 -9.95 -5.58
C GLY A 146 -3.74 -8.63 -6.05
N SER A 147 -4.18 -8.56 -7.30
CA SER A 147 -4.76 -7.37 -7.94
C SER A 147 -5.91 -7.75 -8.90
N GLY A 148 -6.45 -6.78 -9.65
CA GLY A 148 -7.53 -7.01 -10.61
C GLY A 148 -8.93 -6.65 -10.09
N PHE A 149 -9.04 -6.11 -8.88
CA PHE A 149 -10.31 -5.74 -8.24
C PHE A 149 -11.08 -4.63 -8.98
N GLU A 150 -10.41 -3.84 -9.80
CA GLU A 150 -11.03 -2.85 -10.68
C GLU A 150 -11.97 -3.48 -11.72
N THR A 151 -11.73 -4.74 -12.10
CA THR A 151 -12.57 -5.47 -13.05
C THR A 151 -13.90 -5.93 -12.45
N TRP A 152 -14.03 -5.89 -11.11
CA TRP A 152 -15.26 -6.30 -10.40
C TRP A 152 -16.34 -5.20 -10.43
N GLY A 153 -16.02 -4.00 -10.95
CA GLY A 153 -17.00 -2.93 -11.15
C GLY A 153 -17.66 -2.48 -9.84
N GLN A 154 -19.00 -2.54 -9.77
CA GLN A 154 -19.77 -2.15 -8.58
C GLN A 154 -19.61 -3.13 -7.41
N GLU A 155 -19.18 -4.36 -7.70
CA GLU A 155 -18.93 -5.42 -6.71
C GLU A 155 -17.52 -5.31 -6.11
N ARG A 156 -16.73 -4.31 -6.50
CA ARG A 156 -15.37 -4.10 -5.97
C ARG A 156 -15.40 -3.99 -4.44
N PRO A 157 -14.61 -4.82 -3.72
CA PRO A 157 -14.50 -4.74 -2.26
C PRO A 157 -14.04 -3.36 -1.81
N HIS A 158 -14.62 -2.85 -0.73
CA HIS A 158 -14.30 -1.53 -0.21
C HIS A 158 -14.53 -1.42 1.29
N ILE A 159 -13.92 -0.42 1.91
CA ILE A 159 -14.06 -0.12 3.34
C ILE A 159 -14.57 1.29 3.58
N SER A 160 -15.29 1.48 4.68
CA SER A 160 -15.75 2.76 5.21
C SER A 160 -16.00 2.66 6.71
N GLY A 161 -16.27 3.77 7.40
CA GLY A 161 -16.42 3.77 8.86
C GLY A 161 -15.07 3.66 9.58
N GLY A 162 -15.08 3.28 10.86
CA GLY A 162 -13.84 3.17 11.66
C GLY A 162 -13.03 4.46 11.76
N GLY A 163 -13.65 5.63 11.62
CA GLY A 163 -12.96 6.92 11.55
C GLY A 163 -12.27 7.21 10.21
N LEU A 164 -12.57 6.47 9.14
CA LEU A 164 -12.16 6.83 7.77
C LEU A 164 -13.01 7.97 7.24
N ASN A 165 -12.39 8.90 6.52
CA ASN A 165 -13.08 10.01 5.89
C ASN A 165 -13.68 9.61 4.54
N GLY A 166 -14.63 8.68 4.52
CA GLY A 166 -15.33 8.24 3.31
C GLY A 166 -15.02 6.80 2.90
N THR A 167 -15.24 6.49 1.63
CA THR A 167 -15.15 5.13 1.09
C THR A 167 -13.82 4.91 0.37
N TYR A 168 -13.16 3.80 0.66
CA TYR A 168 -11.89 3.41 0.06
C TYR A 168 -12.02 2.05 -0.62
N GLN A 169 -11.76 1.99 -1.93
CA GLN A 169 -11.89 0.78 -2.74
C GLN A 169 -10.60 -0.03 -2.74
N LEU A 170 -10.71 -1.34 -2.54
CA LEU A 170 -9.57 -2.27 -2.53
C LEU A 170 -8.88 -2.26 -3.89
N SER A 171 -7.59 -1.95 -3.90
CA SER A 171 -6.77 -1.90 -5.10
C SER A 171 -5.91 -3.15 -5.27
N GLN A 172 -5.31 -3.60 -4.18
CA GLN A 172 -4.45 -4.77 -4.17
C GLN A 172 -4.31 -5.30 -2.75
N PHE A 173 -3.77 -6.50 -2.63
CA PHE A 173 -3.16 -6.96 -1.40
C PHE A 173 -1.76 -7.52 -1.64
N HIS A 174 -0.92 -7.51 -0.61
CA HIS A 174 0.42 -8.08 -0.64
C HIS A 174 0.85 -8.56 0.75
N PHE A 175 1.95 -9.30 0.81
CA PHE A 175 2.45 -9.91 2.03
C PHE A 175 3.90 -9.52 2.31
N HIS A 176 4.22 -9.36 3.59
CA HIS A 176 5.57 -9.29 4.12
C HIS A 176 5.83 -10.54 4.98
N TRP A 177 7.02 -11.12 4.86
CA TRP A 177 7.45 -12.30 5.58
C TRP A 177 8.97 -12.36 5.71
N SER A 178 9.45 -13.36 6.45
CA SER A 178 10.86 -13.73 6.47
C SER A 178 11.04 -15.24 6.44
N GLN A 179 12.30 -15.67 6.33
CA GLN A 179 12.67 -17.08 6.45
C GLN A 179 12.49 -17.63 7.87
N GLN A 180 12.32 -16.77 8.88
CA GLN A 180 12.16 -17.13 10.28
C GLN A 180 10.72 -16.84 10.75
N ASN A 181 10.29 -17.44 11.86
CA ASN A 181 8.93 -17.29 12.37
C ASN A 181 8.73 -16.04 13.24
N ASP A 182 9.81 -15.38 13.66
CA ASP A 182 9.87 -14.35 14.69
C ASP A 182 10.34 -12.99 14.13
N THR A 183 10.35 -12.82 12.81
CA THR A 183 10.85 -11.62 12.12
C THR A 183 10.12 -11.37 10.80
N GLY A 184 8.85 -11.75 10.65
CA GLY A 184 8.17 -11.69 9.35
C GLY A 184 7.32 -10.44 9.11
N SER A 185 6.69 -9.91 10.15
CA SER A 185 5.81 -8.74 10.07
C SER A 185 6.59 -7.43 9.94
N GLU A 186 5.93 -6.40 9.44
CA GLU A 186 6.48 -5.03 9.38
C GLU A 186 6.18 -4.29 10.69
N HIS A 187 4.92 -4.29 11.11
CA HIS A 187 4.53 -3.81 12.43
C HIS A 187 4.97 -4.81 13.50
N THR A 188 5.13 -4.30 14.71
CA THR A 188 5.39 -5.11 15.90
C THR A 188 4.41 -4.75 17.00
N ILE A 189 4.20 -5.66 17.94
CA ILE A 189 3.50 -5.37 19.20
C ILE A 189 4.50 -5.58 20.33
N ALA A 190 4.77 -4.53 21.11
CA ALA A 190 5.80 -4.56 22.14
C ALA A 190 7.15 -5.09 21.62
N SER A 191 7.53 -4.64 20.42
CA SER A 191 8.74 -5.01 19.70
C SER A 191 8.82 -6.48 19.26
N LEU A 192 7.72 -7.24 19.36
CA LEU A 192 7.64 -8.62 18.86
C LEU A 192 7.03 -8.65 17.46
N HIS A 193 7.66 -9.42 16.58
CA HIS A 193 7.16 -9.68 15.23
C HIS A 193 6.25 -10.92 15.20
N TYR A 194 5.40 -10.95 14.18
CA TYR A 194 4.71 -12.15 13.73
C TYR A 194 5.46 -12.80 12.55
N PRO A 195 5.18 -14.09 12.24
CA PRO A 195 5.73 -14.79 11.07
C PRO A 195 5.49 -14.12 9.71
N GLY A 196 4.49 -13.24 9.61
CA GLY A 196 4.21 -12.46 8.42
C GLY A 196 3.12 -11.42 8.67
N GLU A 197 2.91 -10.57 7.69
CA GLU A 197 1.90 -9.52 7.71
C GLU A 197 1.30 -9.34 6.32
N LEU A 198 -0.02 -9.22 6.26
CA LEU A 198 -0.79 -8.94 5.06
C LEU A 198 -1.20 -7.48 5.06
N HIS A 199 -1.08 -6.84 3.90
CA HIS A 199 -1.61 -5.51 3.64
C HIS A 199 -2.69 -5.55 2.56
N LEU A 200 -3.89 -5.06 2.90
CA LEU A 200 -4.98 -4.80 1.97
C LEU A 200 -5.02 -3.29 1.68
N VAL A 201 -4.56 -2.89 0.49
CA VAL A 201 -4.39 -1.49 0.13
C VAL A 201 -5.62 -0.97 -0.59
N HIS A 202 -6.19 0.11 -0.06
CA HIS A 202 -7.39 0.75 -0.58
C HIS A 202 -7.12 2.18 -1.01
N ILE A 203 -7.75 2.60 -2.10
CA ILE A 203 -7.69 3.97 -2.62
C ILE A 203 -9.03 4.63 -2.42
N LYS A 204 -9.00 5.86 -1.91
CA LYS A 204 -10.20 6.66 -1.70
C LYS A 204 -10.99 6.80 -3.00
N LYS A 205 -12.30 6.61 -2.91
CA LYS A 205 -13.23 6.87 -4.01
C LYS A 205 -13.47 8.38 -4.13
N ASP A 206 -13.35 8.89 -5.34
CA ASP A 206 -13.62 10.29 -5.70
C ASP A 206 -12.93 11.33 -4.78
N PRO A 207 -11.60 11.25 -4.55
CA PRO A 207 -10.90 12.19 -3.69
C PRO A 207 -10.89 13.59 -4.31
N SER A 208 -10.97 14.62 -3.47
CA SER A 208 -10.74 15.99 -3.94
C SER A 208 -9.25 16.20 -4.26
N PRO A 209 -8.88 17.12 -5.18
CA PRO A 209 -7.47 17.31 -5.56
C PRO A 209 -6.53 17.70 -4.41
N GLU A 210 -7.07 18.33 -3.36
CA GLU A 210 -6.31 18.79 -2.19
C GLU A 210 -6.34 17.79 -1.03
N GLU A 211 -7.09 16.69 -1.20
CA GLU A 211 -7.30 15.72 -0.16
C GLU A 211 -6.01 14.97 0.18
N VAL A 212 -5.70 14.95 1.47
CA VAL A 212 -4.64 14.12 2.04
C VAL A 212 -5.20 12.77 2.46
N ASN A 213 -4.33 11.81 2.76
CA ASN A 213 -4.74 10.51 3.30
C ASN A 213 -5.71 9.74 2.37
N THR A 214 -5.42 9.78 1.07
CA THR A 214 -6.20 9.12 0.01
C THR A 214 -5.95 7.62 -0.07
N ILE A 215 -5.04 7.07 0.75
CA ILE A 215 -4.77 5.64 0.87
C ILE A 215 -5.18 5.19 2.26
N ALA A 216 -5.89 4.06 2.33
CA ALA A 216 -6.16 3.35 3.58
C ALA A 216 -5.62 1.93 3.46
N VAL A 217 -4.85 1.47 4.45
CA VAL A 217 -4.31 0.11 4.47
C VAL A 217 -4.86 -0.63 5.67
N VAL A 218 -5.46 -1.79 5.42
CA VAL A 218 -5.78 -2.75 6.49
C VAL A 218 -4.63 -3.73 6.59
N ALA A 219 -3.95 -3.73 7.73
CA ALA A 219 -2.87 -4.63 8.06
C ALA A 219 -3.38 -5.77 8.94
N VAL A 220 -2.95 -6.99 8.64
CA VAL A 220 -3.35 -8.19 9.36
C VAL A 220 -2.12 -9.04 9.64
N PHE A 221 -1.84 -9.31 10.91
CA PHE A 221 -0.77 -10.23 11.26
C PHE A 221 -1.11 -11.66 10.87
N ILE A 222 -0.08 -12.45 10.56
CA ILE A 222 -0.20 -13.87 10.28
C ILE A 222 0.43 -14.66 11.41
N ARG A 223 -0.37 -15.47 12.10
CA ARG A 223 0.07 -16.35 13.17
C ARG A 223 0.12 -17.80 12.66
N LEU A 224 1.11 -18.55 13.13
CA LEU A 224 1.20 -19.98 12.85
C LEU A 224 0.17 -20.78 13.67
N ASP A 225 -0.51 -21.70 12.99
CA ASP A 225 -1.38 -22.70 13.58
C ASP A 225 -1.21 -24.03 12.82
N ASP A 226 -1.17 -25.17 13.50
CA ASP A 226 -0.86 -26.45 12.85
C ASP A 226 -2.04 -27.01 12.02
N HIS A 227 -3.26 -26.50 12.19
CA HIS A 227 -4.48 -27.08 11.62
C HIS A 227 -5.32 -26.08 10.83
N VAL A 228 -5.38 -24.83 11.27
CA VAL A 228 -6.21 -23.77 10.67
C VAL A 228 -5.35 -22.87 9.79
N GLY A 229 -5.82 -22.58 8.58
CA GLY A 229 -5.04 -21.80 7.63
C GLY A 229 -5.88 -21.04 6.62
N SER A 230 -6.03 -19.74 6.83
CA SER A 230 -6.76 -18.80 5.97
C SER A 230 -6.21 -18.73 4.53
N LEU A 231 -4.94 -19.08 4.33
CA LEU A 231 -4.24 -18.97 3.05
C LEU A 231 -4.36 -20.22 2.16
N HIS A 232 -5.31 -21.12 2.45
CA HIS A 232 -5.43 -22.40 1.74
C HIS A 232 -5.76 -22.20 0.25
N SER A 233 -6.57 -21.19 -0.08
CA SER A 233 -7.00 -20.86 -1.43
C SER A 233 -5.85 -20.29 -2.26
N LEU A 234 -4.93 -19.55 -1.65
CA LEU A 234 -3.79 -18.92 -2.33
C LEU A 234 -2.56 -19.82 -2.43
N LYS A 235 -2.33 -20.71 -1.46
CA LYS A 235 -1.14 -21.59 -1.41
C LYS A 235 -0.79 -22.26 -2.75
N PRO A 236 -1.71 -22.96 -3.46
CA PRO A 236 -1.35 -23.64 -4.70
C PRO A 236 -0.92 -22.64 -5.80
N TYR A 237 -1.50 -21.45 -5.81
CA TYR A 237 -1.15 -20.40 -6.76
C TYR A 237 0.21 -19.78 -6.45
N ILE A 238 0.49 -19.51 -5.17
CA ILE A 238 1.80 -19.01 -4.71
C ILE A 238 2.93 -19.97 -5.13
N GLN A 239 2.70 -21.29 -5.02
CA GLN A 239 3.67 -22.29 -5.47
C GLN A 239 3.93 -22.25 -6.98
N ASN A 240 2.98 -21.76 -7.78
CA ASN A 240 3.12 -21.60 -9.23
C ASN A 240 3.74 -20.26 -9.64
N ILE A 241 3.77 -19.26 -8.75
CA ILE A 241 4.42 -17.96 -8.97
C ILE A 241 5.75 -17.80 -8.21
N ARG A 242 6.44 -18.91 -7.93
CA ARG A 242 7.71 -18.89 -7.17
C ARG A 242 8.79 -18.04 -7.83
N MET A 243 8.84 -17.96 -9.15
CA MET A 243 9.88 -17.24 -9.88
C MET A 243 9.49 -15.77 -10.09
N PRO A 244 10.44 -14.83 -10.11
CA PRO A 244 10.12 -13.43 -10.37
C PRO A 244 9.52 -13.26 -11.78
N LYS A 245 8.62 -12.29 -11.93
CA LYS A 245 7.90 -11.96 -13.17
C LYS A 245 6.96 -13.06 -13.66
N THR A 246 6.46 -13.89 -12.75
CA THR A 246 5.37 -14.83 -13.04
C THR A 246 4.05 -14.28 -12.52
N GLU A 247 3.00 -14.48 -13.30
CA GLU A 247 1.64 -14.10 -12.95
C GLU A 247 0.65 -15.18 -13.39
N LEU A 248 -0.49 -15.25 -12.73
CA LEU A 248 -1.59 -16.13 -13.07
C LEU A 248 -2.92 -15.52 -12.64
N VAL A 249 -4.02 -16.18 -13.01
CA VAL A 249 -5.37 -15.81 -12.55
C VAL A 249 -5.84 -16.81 -11.49
N VAL A 250 -6.35 -16.29 -10.37
CA VAL A 250 -7.04 -17.07 -9.34
C VAL A 250 -8.55 -16.88 -9.53
N PRO A 251 -9.29 -17.92 -9.94
CA PRO A 251 -10.73 -17.83 -10.10
C PRO A 251 -11.48 -17.96 -8.77
N GLY A 252 -12.65 -17.30 -8.68
CA GLY A 252 -13.58 -17.47 -7.55
C GLY A 252 -12.99 -17.06 -6.20
N PHE A 253 -12.07 -16.11 -6.18
CA PHE A 253 -11.40 -15.67 -4.96
C PHE A 253 -12.31 -14.73 -4.16
N SER A 254 -12.44 -14.97 -2.85
CA SER A 254 -13.08 -14.03 -1.91
C SER A 254 -12.02 -13.44 -0.98
N VAL A 255 -11.97 -12.10 -0.91
CA VAL A 255 -11.02 -11.37 -0.05
C VAL A 255 -11.37 -11.56 1.43
N ASN A 256 -12.62 -11.89 1.77
CA ASN A 256 -13.03 -12.18 3.14
C ASN A 256 -12.18 -13.28 3.79
N SER A 257 -11.64 -14.22 3.00
CA SER A 257 -10.72 -15.26 3.49
C SER A 257 -9.41 -14.72 4.07
N LEU A 258 -9.05 -13.48 3.73
CA LEU A 258 -7.84 -12.80 4.19
C LEU A 258 -8.07 -11.91 5.42
N LEU A 259 -9.29 -11.88 5.95
CA LEU A 259 -9.62 -11.10 7.15
C LEU A 259 -9.73 -12.02 8.38
N PRO A 260 -9.41 -11.50 9.57
CA PRO A 260 -9.69 -12.20 10.83
C PRO A 260 -11.19 -12.48 11.01
N GLU A 261 -11.51 -13.46 11.85
CA GLU A 261 -12.88 -13.78 12.23
C GLU A 261 -13.52 -12.62 13.00
N HIS A 262 -12.81 -12.08 13.99
CA HIS A 262 -13.22 -10.91 14.77
C HIS A 262 -12.56 -9.64 14.23
N ARG A 263 -13.37 -8.63 13.94
CA ARG A 263 -12.93 -7.41 13.23
C ARG A 263 -13.23 -6.13 13.98
N GLU A 264 -13.78 -6.27 15.18
CA GLU A 264 -14.19 -5.17 16.02
C GLU A 264 -12.96 -4.47 16.63
N ASN A 265 -11.93 -5.24 16.95
CA ASN A 265 -10.71 -4.72 17.57
C ASN A 265 -9.69 -4.30 16.52
N PHE A 266 -9.30 -3.03 16.50
CA PHE A 266 -8.22 -2.57 15.64
C PHE A 266 -7.51 -1.33 16.18
N TYR A 267 -6.27 -1.15 15.74
CA TYR A 267 -5.47 0.06 15.94
C TYR A 267 -5.56 0.96 14.71
N ARG A 268 -5.55 2.27 14.92
CA ARG A 268 -5.67 3.29 13.87
C ARG A 268 -4.61 4.37 14.07
N TYR A 269 -3.84 4.66 13.02
CA TYR A 269 -2.90 5.78 13.02
C TYR A 269 -2.64 6.28 11.60
N GLU A 270 -2.15 7.52 11.48
CA GLU A 270 -1.69 8.07 10.21
C GLU A 270 -0.18 7.82 10.02
N GLY A 271 0.17 7.30 8.85
CA GLY A 271 1.51 6.85 8.53
C GLY A 271 1.88 7.02 7.07
N SER A 272 2.79 6.17 6.63
CA SER A 272 3.31 6.19 5.26
C SER A 272 3.13 4.85 4.57
N LEU A 273 3.45 4.82 3.27
CA LEU A 273 3.83 3.58 2.60
C LEU A 273 5.08 2.99 3.28
N THR A 274 5.18 1.66 3.32
CA THR A 274 6.31 0.93 3.90
C THR A 274 7.35 0.51 2.86
N THR A 275 7.17 0.94 1.62
CA THR A 275 8.08 0.77 0.49
C THR A 275 8.52 2.12 -0.05
N PRO A 276 9.53 2.17 -0.95
CA PRO A 276 10.10 3.43 -1.40
C PRO A 276 9.08 4.40 -2.02
N GLY A 277 9.43 5.67 -1.97
CA GLY A 277 8.48 6.78 -1.99
C GLY A 277 8.12 7.15 -0.56
N CYS A 278 7.76 6.16 0.26
CA CYS A 278 7.45 6.31 1.68
C CYS A 278 6.50 7.49 1.96
N ASP A 279 5.57 7.73 1.05
CA ASP A 279 4.69 8.90 1.10
C ASP A 279 3.79 8.82 2.34
N GLU A 280 3.73 9.91 3.09
CA GLU A 280 2.93 10.04 4.32
C GLU A 280 1.46 10.34 4.00
N ALA A 281 0.82 9.39 3.31
CA ALA A 281 -0.54 9.52 2.78
C ALA A 281 -1.44 8.34 3.19
N VAL A 282 -1.02 7.55 4.19
CA VAL A 282 -1.69 6.29 4.56
C VAL A 282 -2.41 6.42 5.89
N VAL A 283 -3.69 6.06 5.90
CA VAL A 283 -4.44 5.77 7.13
C VAL A 283 -4.35 4.27 7.40
N TRP A 284 -3.59 3.89 8.43
CA TRP A 284 -3.40 2.49 8.80
C TRP A 284 -4.52 2.00 9.70
N THR A 285 -5.04 0.82 9.40
CA THR A 285 -5.87 0.03 10.32
C THR A 285 -5.19 -1.31 10.56
N LEU A 286 -4.60 -1.51 11.72
CA LEU A 286 -3.99 -2.79 12.09
C LEU A 286 -5.01 -3.60 12.89
N MET A 287 -5.45 -4.72 12.33
CA MET A 287 -6.38 -5.63 13.03
C MET A 287 -5.70 -6.17 14.28
N ALA A 288 -6.42 -6.19 15.41
CA ALA A 288 -5.86 -6.71 16.65
C ALA A 288 -5.73 -8.24 16.61
N ASP A 289 -6.65 -8.91 15.92
CA ASP A 289 -6.67 -10.35 15.76
C ASP A 289 -5.94 -10.74 14.46
N PRO A 290 -5.07 -11.77 14.49
CA PRO A 290 -4.36 -12.24 13.31
C PRO A 290 -5.23 -13.20 12.46
N ILE A 291 -4.83 -13.42 11.21
CA ILE A 291 -5.23 -14.63 10.48
C ILE A 291 -4.28 -15.78 10.82
N MET A 292 -4.78 -17.01 10.74
CA MET A 292 -3.98 -18.21 10.95
C MET A 292 -3.42 -18.73 9.63
N ALA A 293 -2.19 -19.24 9.67
CA ALA A 293 -1.58 -19.94 8.55
C ALA A 293 -0.84 -21.20 9.02
N THR A 294 -0.97 -22.29 8.26
CA THR A 294 -0.21 -23.50 8.55
C THR A 294 1.26 -23.35 8.20
N PRO A 295 2.17 -24.14 8.83
CA PRO A 295 3.59 -24.14 8.45
C PRO A 295 3.82 -24.38 6.95
N SER A 296 2.94 -25.18 6.32
CA SER A 296 3.00 -25.44 4.88
C SER A 296 2.59 -24.22 4.03
N GLN A 297 1.65 -23.40 4.50
CA GLN A 297 1.26 -22.16 3.83
C GLN A 297 2.36 -21.12 3.92
N ILE A 298 2.94 -20.90 5.11
CA ILE A 298 4.09 -19.98 5.27
C ILE A 298 5.30 -20.43 4.44
N ARG A 299 5.56 -21.74 4.36
CA ARG A 299 6.65 -22.28 3.53
C ARG A 299 6.49 -21.93 2.05
N ALA A 300 5.26 -21.86 1.53
CA ALA A 300 5.04 -21.48 0.14
C ALA A 300 5.54 -20.06 -0.16
N PHE A 301 5.40 -19.12 0.77
CA PHE A 301 5.97 -17.77 0.66
C PHE A 301 7.50 -17.78 0.75
N ARG A 302 8.06 -18.58 1.66
CA ARG A 302 9.53 -18.69 1.83
C ARG A 302 10.27 -19.25 0.62
N GLU A 303 9.57 -19.99 -0.24
CA GLU A 303 10.07 -20.54 -1.50
C GLU A 303 10.02 -19.56 -2.67
N VAL A 304 9.35 -18.40 -2.49
CA VAL A 304 9.29 -17.34 -3.51
C VAL A 304 10.67 -16.70 -3.67
N GLN A 305 11.09 -16.53 -4.92
CA GLN A 305 12.36 -15.94 -5.30
C GLN A 305 12.16 -14.53 -5.86
N PHE A 306 13.06 -13.61 -5.51
CA PHE A 306 13.09 -12.26 -6.06
C PHE A 306 14.22 -12.10 -7.07
N ALA A 307 14.07 -11.20 -8.06
CA ALA A 307 15.13 -11.01 -9.06
C ALA A 307 16.43 -10.42 -8.48
N SER A 308 16.37 -9.81 -7.29
CA SER A 308 17.55 -9.37 -6.54
C SER A 308 18.27 -10.49 -5.77
N GLY A 309 17.82 -11.75 -5.91
CA GLY A 309 18.24 -12.88 -5.09
C GLY A 309 17.28 -13.14 -3.94
N ASN A 310 17.70 -13.95 -2.96
CA ASN A 310 16.91 -14.22 -1.76
C ASN A 310 17.44 -13.37 -0.58
N PRO A 311 16.85 -12.18 -0.33
CA PRO A 311 17.28 -11.31 0.78
C PRO A 311 16.99 -11.91 2.16
N GLY A 312 16.27 -13.03 2.24
CA GLY A 312 15.86 -13.65 3.51
C GLY A 312 14.62 -13.00 4.14
N HIS A 313 14.23 -11.82 3.68
CA HIS A 313 13.02 -11.11 4.10
C HIS A 313 12.61 -9.99 3.13
N ASN A 314 11.37 -9.52 3.25
CA ASN A 314 10.82 -8.42 2.44
C ASN A 314 10.05 -7.38 3.28
N TRP A 315 10.45 -7.16 4.53
CA TRP A 315 9.87 -6.16 5.43
C TRP A 315 10.83 -4.99 5.71
N ARG A 316 10.24 -3.82 6.00
CA ARG A 316 10.89 -2.60 6.50
C ARG A 316 10.89 -2.59 8.03
N PRO A 317 12.00 -2.23 8.71
CA PRO A 317 12.02 -2.06 10.16
C PRO A 317 11.05 -0.98 10.66
N THR A 318 10.60 -1.09 11.90
CA THR A 318 9.77 -0.07 12.56
C THR A 318 10.45 1.30 12.59
N GLN A 319 9.64 2.33 12.38
CA GLN A 319 10.04 3.72 12.32
C GLN A 319 9.59 4.46 13.59
N PRO A 320 10.25 5.58 13.97
CA PRO A 320 9.87 6.35 15.15
C PRO A 320 8.42 6.85 15.08
N LEU A 321 7.69 6.73 16.19
CA LEU A 321 6.32 7.22 16.28
C LEU A 321 6.23 8.75 16.25
N ASN A 322 7.31 9.45 16.64
CA ASN A 322 7.45 10.91 16.60
C ASN A 322 6.29 11.67 17.27
N GLY A 323 5.81 11.15 18.40
CA GLY A 323 4.74 11.77 19.19
C GLY A 323 3.33 11.57 18.63
N ARG A 324 3.16 10.86 17.50
CA ARG A 324 1.83 10.40 17.06
C ARG A 324 1.21 9.52 18.15
N LYS A 325 -0.12 9.50 18.20
CA LYS A 325 -0.89 8.57 19.02
C LYS A 325 -1.42 7.45 18.14
N ILE A 326 -1.53 6.26 18.73
CA ILE A 326 -2.18 5.12 18.11
C ILE A 326 -3.55 5.01 18.76
N LEU A 327 -4.61 5.19 17.98
CA LEU A 327 -5.96 4.99 18.48
C LEU A 327 -6.25 3.50 18.54
N PHE A 328 -6.90 3.03 19.60
CA PHE A 328 -7.39 1.67 19.71
C PHE A 328 -8.91 1.66 19.85
N ARG A 329 -9.57 0.91 18.97
CA ARG A 329 -10.99 0.62 19.06
C ARG A 329 -11.17 -0.75 19.71
N PRO A 330 -11.66 -0.84 20.95
CA PRO A 330 -12.04 -2.12 21.56
C PRO A 330 -13.46 -2.53 21.16
N THR A 331 -13.75 -3.83 21.28
CA THR A 331 -15.11 -4.35 21.31
C THR A 331 -15.84 -3.76 22.51
N ILE A 332 -16.88 -2.97 22.25
CA ILE A 332 -17.75 -2.44 23.31
C ILE A 332 -18.75 -3.53 23.67
N THR A 333 -18.39 -4.40 24.60
CA THR A 333 -19.38 -5.28 25.24
C THR A 333 -20.12 -4.45 26.29
N LEU A 334 -21.33 -3.97 25.96
CA LEU A 334 -22.23 -3.42 26.97
C LEU A 334 -22.56 -4.55 27.97
N ARG A 335 -21.91 -4.56 29.14
CA ARG A 335 -22.40 -5.36 30.27
C ARG A 335 -23.77 -4.79 30.61
N ARG A 336 -24.84 -5.49 30.22
CA ARG A 336 -26.14 -5.33 30.87
C ARG A 336 -25.91 -5.67 32.34
N THR A 337 -25.74 -4.65 33.17
CA THR A 337 -26.03 -4.81 34.59
C THR A 337 -27.52 -5.13 34.65
N SER A 338 -27.85 -6.41 34.80
CA SER A 338 -29.14 -6.82 35.33
C SER A 338 -29.19 -6.29 36.76
N GLY A 339 -29.56 -5.02 36.89
CA GLY A 339 -29.99 -4.43 38.14
C GLY A 339 -31.21 -5.21 38.59
N VAL A 340 -31.00 -6.13 39.53
CA VAL A 340 -32.06 -6.63 40.38
C VAL A 340 -32.41 -5.47 41.30
N PHE A 341 -33.38 -4.66 40.88
CA PHE A 341 -34.21 -3.93 41.82
C PHE A 341 -35.29 -4.90 42.28
N CYS A 342 -35.19 -5.35 43.53
CA CYS A 342 -36.27 -5.70 44.45
C CYS A 342 -35.69 -5.79 45.86
#